data_AF-A0A3R7B1Q4-F1
#
_entry.id   AF-A0A3R7B1Q4-F1
#
_cell.length_a   1.000
_cell.length_b   1.000
_cell.length_c   1.000
_cell.angle_alpha   90.00
_cell.angle_beta   90.00
_cell.angle_gamma   90.00
#
_symmetry.space_group_name_H-M   'P 1'
#
loop_
_entity.id
_entity.type
_entity.pdbx_description
1 polymer ?
#
loop_
_entity_poly.entity_id
_entity_poly.type
_entity_poly.pdbx_seq_one_letter_code
_entity_poly.pdbx_strand_id
1 'polypeptide(L)'
;MSSTSNNPLLADWSVRPFSFPPFEEIKASHFKPAFASSQEKHLEELKQIANNPEEPTFDNTIKTFDRAGALFQSVAGVYNNLTASFCPPDLQAVQTELAGPLAEHHAKVTNFPGLFERIQHVHSHWASGGYTPEQLRLVERFYLDFVRKGALFDKETQDKYNAIVKELAELMTKFHQQVTTDESEVTVPVTVAELEGVPADIVAAARQAAADRNLDGHVITLGRSLVEPFLTFCPNRDARERVWKAWTSRGELSPERDNLSLAVRILKLRSQQAKLHGYKSFADYQTVDTMAQTPEKVLELLNRVWTPA
;
A
#
# COMPACT_ATOMS: atom_id res chain seq x y z
N MET A 1 31.46 4.94 11.70
CA MET A 1 31.60 4.21 10.42
C MET A 1 31.54 2.72 10.73
N SER A 2 30.33 2.16 10.83
CA SER A 2 30.14 0.72 11.09
C SER A 2 30.02 0.01 9.75
N SER A 3 30.72 -1.10 9.60
CA SER A 3 31.07 -1.78 8.35
C SER A 3 29.86 -2.13 7.46
N THR A 4 29.73 -1.46 6.32
CA THR A 4 28.90 -1.90 5.18
C THR A 4 29.38 -3.21 4.54
N SER A 5 30.61 -3.64 4.83
CA SER A 5 31.27 -4.82 4.21
C SER A 5 30.65 -6.18 4.54
N ASN A 6 29.71 -6.29 5.50
CA ASN A 6 29.19 -7.58 5.95
C ASN A 6 27.66 -7.64 6.12
N ASN A 7 26.93 -6.75 5.43
CA ASN A 7 25.46 -6.75 5.48
C ASN A 7 24.89 -7.71 4.42
N PRO A 8 24.20 -8.80 4.80
CA PRO A 8 23.68 -9.80 3.83
C PRO A 8 22.63 -9.21 2.87
N LEU A 9 21.98 -8.09 3.25
CA LEU A 9 21.03 -7.39 2.38
C LEU A 9 21.71 -6.59 1.26
N LEU A 10 23.01 -6.32 1.38
CA LEU A 10 23.81 -5.59 0.39
C LEU A 10 24.71 -6.51 -0.46
N ALA A 11 24.71 -7.81 -0.16
CA ALA A 11 25.48 -8.80 -0.89
C ALA A 11 24.90 -9.04 -2.30
N ASP A 12 25.76 -9.47 -3.22
CA ASP A 12 25.28 -9.96 -4.52
C ASP A 12 24.67 -11.35 -4.37
N TRP A 13 23.36 -11.45 -4.62
CA TRP A 13 22.63 -12.72 -4.55
C TRP A 13 22.72 -13.53 -5.84
N SER A 14 23.32 -13.00 -6.92
CA SER A 14 23.36 -13.65 -8.25
C SER A 14 23.98 -15.05 -8.24
N VAL A 15 24.86 -15.32 -7.29
CA VAL A 15 25.53 -16.61 -7.09
C VAL A 15 24.65 -17.65 -6.39
N ARG A 16 23.51 -17.24 -5.80
CA ARG A 16 22.54 -18.13 -5.14
C ARG A 16 21.51 -18.62 -6.15
N PRO A 17 20.95 -19.83 -5.98
CA PRO A 17 19.88 -20.33 -6.83
C PRO A 17 18.74 -19.31 -6.95
N PHE A 18 18.37 -18.93 -8.18
CA PHE A 18 17.33 -17.95 -8.48
C PHE A 18 17.53 -16.56 -7.84
N SER A 19 18.78 -16.22 -7.50
CA SER A 19 19.13 -14.98 -6.81
C SER A 19 18.39 -14.79 -5.47
N PHE A 20 18.10 -15.89 -4.78
CA PHE A 20 17.29 -15.86 -3.56
C PHE A 20 17.99 -15.08 -2.42
N PRO A 21 17.27 -14.29 -1.61
CA PRO A 21 17.84 -13.60 -0.45
C PRO A 21 18.30 -14.57 0.65
N PRO A 22 19.42 -14.31 1.36
CA PRO A 22 19.92 -15.15 2.45
C PRO A 22 19.13 -14.95 3.74
N PHE A 23 17.86 -15.37 3.75
CA PHE A 23 16.93 -15.19 4.88
C PHE A 23 17.48 -15.71 6.21
N GLU A 24 18.27 -16.78 6.16
CA GLU A 24 18.93 -17.38 7.32
C GLU A 24 19.93 -16.45 8.01
N GLU A 25 20.47 -15.46 7.29
CA GLU A 25 21.44 -14.48 7.79
C GLU A 25 20.80 -13.11 8.09
N ILE A 26 19.59 -12.85 7.59
CA ILE A 26 18.94 -11.54 7.71
C ILE A 26 18.40 -11.32 9.13
N LYS A 27 18.73 -10.16 9.70
CA LYS A 27 18.28 -9.70 11.01
C LYS A 27 17.63 -8.33 10.89
N ALA A 28 16.73 -7.98 11.80
CA ALA A 28 16.08 -6.66 11.80
C ALA A 28 17.09 -5.50 11.78
N SER A 29 18.21 -5.64 12.49
CA SER A 29 19.29 -4.65 12.54
C SER A 29 19.99 -4.38 11.21
N HIS A 30 19.84 -5.26 10.20
CA HIS A 30 20.46 -5.10 8.89
C HIS A 30 19.72 -4.09 8.00
N PHE A 31 18.41 -3.87 8.22
CA PHE A 31 17.59 -3.06 7.31
C PHE A 31 17.96 -1.58 7.30
N LYS A 32 18.11 -0.94 8.46
CA LYS A 32 18.44 0.49 8.52
C LYS A 32 19.73 0.84 7.75
N PRO A 33 20.89 0.19 8.01
CA PRO A 33 22.09 0.48 7.24
C PRO A 33 21.98 0.06 5.77
N ALA A 34 21.23 -1.01 5.45
CA ALA A 34 21.01 -1.43 4.06
C ALA A 34 20.18 -0.40 3.27
N PHE A 35 19.12 0.13 3.86
CA PHE A 35 18.33 1.19 3.24
C PHE A 35 19.15 2.47 3.09
N ALA A 36 19.87 2.92 4.12
CA ALA A 36 20.71 4.11 4.01
C ALA A 36 21.70 4.02 2.83
N SER A 37 22.41 2.88 2.70
CA SER A 37 23.36 2.66 1.60
C SER A 37 22.70 2.50 0.24
N SER A 38 21.59 1.77 0.15
CA SER A 38 20.89 1.54 -1.12
C SER A 38 20.14 2.77 -1.61
N GLN A 39 19.63 3.63 -0.71
CA GLN A 39 19.03 4.92 -1.03
C GLN A 39 20.06 5.88 -1.61
N GLU A 40 21.25 5.98 -0.99
CA GLU A 40 22.34 6.80 -1.51
C GLU A 40 22.75 6.37 -2.92
N LYS A 41 22.96 5.06 -3.13
CA LYS A 41 23.29 4.52 -4.45
C LYS A 41 22.20 4.81 -5.49
N HIS A 42 20.93 4.62 -5.12
CA HIS A 42 19.82 4.90 -6.02
C HIS A 42 19.79 6.38 -6.43
N LEU A 43 19.97 7.32 -5.48
CA LEU A 43 20.00 8.75 -5.81
C LEU A 43 21.19 9.13 -6.71
N GLU A 44 22.34 8.48 -6.56
CA GLU A 44 23.47 8.67 -7.47
C GLU A 44 23.16 8.14 -8.88
N GLU A 45 22.52 6.98 -9.00
CA GLU A 45 22.06 6.47 -10.31
C GLU A 45 21.08 7.43 -11.00
N LEU A 46 20.13 8.00 -10.25
CA LEU A 46 19.21 9.02 -10.78
C LEU A 46 19.93 10.30 -11.21
N LYS A 47 20.96 10.72 -10.44
CA LYS A 47 21.80 11.87 -10.78
C LYS A 47 22.52 11.66 -12.12
N GLN A 48 23.03 10.45 -12.37
CA GLN A 48 23.68 10.13 -13.64
C GLN A 48 22.71 10.20 -14.82
N ILE A 49 21.46 9.76 -14.63
CA ILE A 49 20.42 9.88 -15.65
C ILE A 49 20.08 11.35 -15.91
N ALA A 50 19.76 12.10 -14.84
CA ALA A 50 19.32 13.49 -14.94
C ALA A 50 20.38 14.41 -15.55
N ASN A 51 21.66 14.20 -15.21
CA ASN A 51 22.78 15.05 -15.66
C ASN A 51 23.48 14.54 -16.92
N ASN A 52 22.97 13.50 -17.59
CA ASN A 52 23.57 13.03 -18.83
C ASN A 52 23.52 14.15 -19.90
N PRO A 53 24.66 14.64 -20.43
CA PRO A 53 24.69 15.75 -21.38
C PRO A 53 24.15 15.39 -22.77
N GLU A 54 24.04 14.10 -23.08
CA GLU A 54 23.46 13.63 -24.34
C GLU A 54 21.94 13.86 -24.37
N GLU A 55 21.42 14.06 -25.59
CA GLU A 55 19.99 14.18 -25.83
C GLU A 55 19.24 12.97 -25.22
N PRO A 56 18.09 13.17 -24.54
CA PRO A 56 17.37 12.08 -23.90
C PRO A 56 16.85 11.05 -24.92
N THR A 57 17.26 9.80 -24.74
CA THR A 57 16.84 8.64 -25.54
C THR A 57 16.22 7.56 -24.66
N PHE A 58 15.55 6.58 -25.28
CA PHE A 58 15.04 5.41 -24.56
C PHE A 58 16.14 4.72 -23.74
N ASP A 59 17.31 4.47 -24.35
CA ASP A 59 18.40 3.74 -23.69
C ASP A 59 19.02 4.54 -22.54
N ASN A 60 19.32 5.84 -22.75
CA ASN A 60 20.02 6.62 -21.73
C ASN A 60 19.11 7.17 -20.61
N THR A 61 17.79 7.13 -20.81
CA THR A 61 16.80 7.66 -19.85
C THR A 61 15.87 6.57 -19.34
N ILE A 62 15.03 5.99 -20.19
CA ILE A 62 13.93 5.10 -19.77
C ILE A 62 14.46 3.75 -19.30
N LYS A 63 15.30 3.11 -20.10
CA LYS A 63 15.93 1.83 -19.75
C LYS A 63 16.90 1.95 -18.59
N THR A 64 17.65 3.04 -18.50
CA THR A 64 18.53 3.30 -17.35
C THR A 64 17.71 3.53 -16.09
N PHE A 65 16.60 4.27 -16.17
CA PHE A 65 15.70 4.50 -15.04
C PHE A 65 15.02 3.20 -14.57
N ASP A 66 14.57 2.34 -15.49
CA ASP A 66 14.01 1.01 -15.17
C ASP A 66 14.99 0.14 -14.35
N ARG A 67 16.28 0.27 -14.62
CA ARG A 67 17.36 -0.45 -13.93
C ARG A 67 17.83 0.24 -12.64
N ALA A 68 17.51 1.52 -12.47
CA ALA A 68 17.94 2.30 -11.32
C ALA A 68 17.27 1.79 -10.03
N GLY A 69 18.01 1.84 -8.93
CA GLY A 69 17.52 1.44 -7.62
C GLY A 69 17.40 -0.07 -7.43
N ALA A 70 17.97 -0.91 -8.31
CA ALA A 70 17.89 -2.37 -8.19
C ALA A 70 18.31 -2.90 -6.80
N LEU A 71 19.36 -2.32 -6.21
CA LEU A 71 19.78 -2.64 -4.85
C LEU A 71 18.71 -2.25 -3.81
N PHE A 72 18.15 -1.03 -3.94
CA PHE A 72 17.07 -0.57 -3.06
C PHE A 72 15.84 -1.48 -3.16
N GLN A 73 15.44 -1.86 -4.38
CA GLN A 73 14.30 -2.74 -4.61
C GLN A 73 14.53 -4.15 -4.04
N SER A 74 15.76 -4.66 -4.10
CA SER A 74 16.12 -5.95 -3.49
C SER A 74 15.97 -5.91 -1.97
N VAL A 75 16.49 -4.88 -1.31
CA VAL A 75 16.32 -4.67 0.14
C VAL A 75 14.84 -4.47 0.49
N ALA A 76 14.12 -3.64 -0.27
CA ALA A 76 12.70 -3.37 -0.07
C ALA A 76 11.82 -4.60 -0.24
N GLY A 77 12.13 -5.47 -1.21
CA GLY A 77 11.39 -6.72 -1.44
C GLY A 77 11.42 -7.65 -0.23
N VAL A 78 12.62 -7.87 0.34
CA VAL A 78 12.80 -8.66 1.56
C VAL A 78 12.09 -8.01 2.75
N TYR A 79 12.28 -6.70 2.92
CA TYR A 79 11.68 -5.94 4.00
C TYR A 79 10.14 -6.00 3.98
N ASN A 80 9.54 -5.74 2.82
CA ASN A 80 8.09 -5.75 2.63
C ASN A 80 7.51 -7.16 2.81
N ASN A 81 8.23 -8.20 2.37
CA ASN A 81 7.81 -9.58 2.59
C ASN A 81 7.78 -9.92 4.08
N LEU A 82 8.89 -9.71 4.81
CA LEU A 82 8.97 -10.05 6.23
C LEU A 82 7.97 -9.23 7.06
N THR A 83 7.85 -7.93 6.83
CA THR A 83 6.89 -7.09 7.58
C THR A 83 5.43 -7.47 7.33
N ALA A 84 5.12 -8.08 6.18
CA ALA A 84 3.76 -8.58 5.89
C ALA A 84 3.50 -10.00 6.41
N SER A 85 4.50 -10.89 6.45
CA SER A 85 4.31 -12.30 6.79
C SER A 85 4.75 -12.68 8.21
N PHE A 86 5.88 -12.14 8.67
CA PHE A 86 6.50 -12.46 9.96
C PHE A 86 7.21 -11.22 10.52
N CYS A 87 6.47 -10.44 11.30
CA CYS A 87 6.94 -9.15 11.83
C CYS A 87 7.16 -9.21 13.35
N PRO A 88 8.30 -9.75 13.82
CA PRO A 88 8.64 -9.78 15.25
C PRO A 88 8.84 -8.36 15.81
N PRO A 89 8.82 -8.17 17.15
CA PRO A 89 8.85 -6.85 17.78
C PRO A 89 10.06 -5.98 17.38
N ASP A 90 11.23 -6.58 17.14
CA ASP A 90 12.42 -5.88 16.68
C ASP A 90 12.27 -5.35 15.24
N LEU A 91 11.62 -6.12 14.35
CA LEU A 91 11.29 -5.67 13.00
C LEU A 91 10.18 -4.60 12.99
N GLN A 92 9.20 -4.67 13.90
CA GLN A 92 8.18 -3.63 14.08
C GLN A 92 8.79 -2.28 14.49
N ALA A 93 9.77 -2.31 15.39
CA ALA A 93 10.52 -1.10 15.78
C ALA A 93 11.28 -0.51 14.59
N VAL A 94 11.96 -1.36 13.81
CA VAL A 94 12.62 -0.95 12.57
C VAL A 94 11.63 -0.36 11.56
N GLN A 95 10.43 -0.94 11.43
CA GLN A 95 9.40 -0.43 10.52
C GLN A 95 8.92 0.97 10.90
N THR A 96 8.74 1.22 12.19
CA THR A 96 8.37 2.55 12.72
C THR A 96 9.45 3.58 12.40
N GLU A 97 10.72 3.23 12.61
CA GLU A 97 11.84 4.14 12.37
C GLU A 97 12.12 4.39 10.88
N LEU A 98 11.83 3.41 10.01
CA LEU A 98 12.07 3.53 8.56
C LEU A 98 10.91 4.17 7.80
N ALA A 99 9.71 4.28 8.38
CA ALA A 99 8.54 4.82 7.69
C ALA A 99 8.80 6.23 7.09
N GLY A 100 9.35 7.15 7.89
CA GLY A 100 9.71 8.50 7.45
C GLY A 100 10.80 8.50 6.36
N PRO A 101 12.00 7.96 6.64
CA PRO A 101 13.10 7.90 5.67
C PRO A 101 12.74 7.22 4.33
N LEU A 102 11.92 6.17 4.34
CA LEU A 102 11.46 5.51 3.10
C LEU A 102 10.49 6.41 2.32
N ALA A 103 9.53 7.04 2.99
CA ALA A 103 8.62 7.99 2.35
C ALA A 103 9.36 9.18 1.72
N GLU A 104 10.34 9.74 2.43
CA GLU A 104 11.21 10.80 1.93
C GLU A 104 11.98 10.37 0.68
N HIS A 105 12.52 9.15 0.65
CA HIS A 105 13.23 8.64 -0.52
C HIS A 105 12.32 8.47 -1.73
N HIS A 106 11.12 7.90 -1.57
CA HIS A 106 10.15 7.81 -2.66
C HIS A 106 9.76 9.18 -3.23
N ALA A 107 9.64 10.20 -2.35
CA ALA A 107 9.42 11.57 -2.77
C ALA A 107 10.63 12.16 -3.52
N LYS A 108 11.86 11.91 -3.05
CA LYS A 108 13.11 12.35 -3.73
C LYS A 108 13.26 11.74 -5.12
N VAL A 109 12.92 10.46 -5.29
CA VAL A 109 12.97 9.77 -6.60
C VAL A 109 11.98 10.40 -7.57
N THR A 110 10.74 10.62 -7.12
CA THR A 110 9.68 11.19 -7.96
C THR A 110 9.99 12.64 -8.35
N ASN A 111 10.53 13.42 -7.42
CA ASN A 111 10.82 14.85 -7.60
C ASN A 111 12.29 15.11 -7.94
N PHE A 112 13.01 14.12 -8.48
CA PHE A 112 14.43 14.27 -8.76
C PHE A 112 14.62 15.31 -9.88
N PRO A 113 15.34 16.42 -9.64
CA PRO A 113 15.44 17.50 -10.63
C PRO A 113 16.04 17.02 -11.96
N GLY A 114 15.42 17.41 -13.08
CA GLY A 114 15.88 17.06 -14.42
C GLY A 114 15.47 15.67 -14.90
N LEU A 115 14.97 14.79 -14.01
CA LEU A 115 14.62 13.42 -14.40
C LEU A 115 13.34 13.38 -15.24
N PHE A 116 12.30 14.08 -14.80
CA PHE A 116 11.02 14.08 -15.51
C PHE A 116 11.12 14.75 -16.87
N GLU A 117 11.89 15.83 -16.99
CA GLU A 117 12.12 16.55 -18.24
C GLU A 117 12.72 15.61 -19.31
N ARG A 118 13.65 14.73 -18.91
CA ARG A 118 14.20 13.71 -19.79
C ARG A 118 13.16 12.65 -20.19
N ILE A 119 12.37 12.16 -19.23
CA ILE A 119 11.30 11.18 -19.50
C ILE A 119 10.25 11.78 -20.45
N GLN A 120 9.84 13.03 -20.20
CA GLN A 120 8.91 13.79 -21.03
C GLN A 120 9.47 14.02 -22.44
N HIS A 121 10.78 14.28 -22.57
CA HIS A 121 11.43 14.41 -23.87
C HIS A 121 11.29 13.12 -24.70
N VAL A 122 11.64 11.98 -24.12
CA VAL A 122 11.51 10.67 -24.80
C VAL A 122 10.05 10.37 -25.13
N HIS A 123 9.13 10.63 -24.20
CA HIS A 123 7.69 10.46 -24.42
C HIS A 123 7.14 11.39 -25.51
N SER A 124 7.70 12.58 -25.73
CA SER A 124 7.21 13.51 -26.75
C SER A 124 7.73 13.20 -28.16
N HIS A 125 8.85 12.48 -28.26
CA HIS A 125 9.54 12.18 -29.52
C HIS A 125 9.46 10.69 -29.92
N TRP A 126 8.57 9.92 -29.31
CA TRP A 126 8.52 8.48 -29.52
C TRP A 126 8.15 8.04 -30.93
N ALA A 127 7.34 8.84 -31.64
CA ALA A 127 6.91 8.53 -33.01
C ALA A 127 8.06 8.46 -34.02
N SER A 128 9.20 9.11 -33.74
CA SER A 128 10.40 9.07 -34.59
C SER A 128 11.44 8.02 -34.17
N GLY A 129 11.22 7.31 -33.06
CA GLY A 129 12.24 6.48 -32.41
C GLY A 129 12.35 5.03 -32.87
N GLY A 130 11.43 4.53 -33.71
CA GLY A 130 11.45 3.13 -34.16
C GLY A 130 11.34 2.10 -33.03
N TYR A 131 10.62 2.44 -31.95
CA TYR A 131 10.52 1.62 -30.75
C TYR A 131 9.64 0.38 -30.94
N THR A 132 10.02 -0.70 -30.25
CA THR A 132 9.18 -1.90 -30.10
C THR A 132 7.94 -1.63 -29.24
N PRO A 133 6.86 -2.43 -29.35
CA PRO A 133 5.66 -2.26 -28.53
C PRO A 133 5.94 -2.25 -27.01
N GLU A 134 6.87 -3.09 -26.54
CA GLU A 134 7.25 -3.17 -25.13
C GLU A 134 7.97 -1.91 -24.66
N GLN A 135 8.86 -1.36 -25.49
CA GLN A 135 9.56 -0.11 -25.20
C GLN A 135 8.56 1.05 -25.12
N LEU A 136 7.63 1.15 -26.07
CA LEU A 136 6.57 2.16 -26.06
C LEU A 136 5.75 2.08 -24.78
N ARG A 137 5.34 0.88 -24.40
CA ARG A 137 4.56 0.67 -23.19
C ARG A 137 5.32 1.12 -21.94
N LEU A 138 6.63 0.88 -21.87
CA LEU A 138 7.47 1.31 -20.75
C LEU A 138 7.59 2.85 -20.68
N VAL A 139 7.75 3.52 -21.81
CA VAL A 139 7.75 5.00 -21.89
C VAL A 139 6.43 5.58 -21.40
N GLU A 140 5.30 5.08 -21.92
CA GLU A 140 3.96 5.50 -21.49
C GLU A 140 3.74 5.29 -19.99
N ARG A 141 4.17 4.13 -19.47
CA ARG A 141 4.02 3.76 -18.07
C ARG A 141 4.74 4.75 -17.15
N PHE A 142 6.02 4.99 -17.38
CA PHE A 142 6.80 5.92 -16.55
C PHE A 142 6.31 7.35 -16.71
N TYR A 143 6.02 7.80 -17.92
CA TYR A 143 5.46 9.14 -18.12
C TYR A 143 4.15 9.31 -17.33
N LEU A 144 3.23 8.35 -17.43
CA LEU A 144 1.97 8.39 -16.69
C LEU A 144 2.18 8.37 -15.17
N ASP A 145 3.12 7.56 -14.65
CA ASP A 145 3.42 7.51 -13.22
C ASP A 145 3.89 8.86 -12.67
N PHE A 146 4.74 9.57 -13.40
CA PHE A 146 5.21 10.90 -13.01
C PHE A 146 4.09 11.95 -13.13
N VAL A 147 3.33 11.95 -14.22
CA VAL A 147 2.20 12.87 -14.42
C VAL A 147 1.16 12.71 -13.31
N ARG A 148 0.82 11.46 -12.94
CA ARG A 148 -0.13 11.16 -11.86
C ARG A 148 0.37 11.58 -10.48
N LYS A 149 1.67 11.79 -10.31
CA LYS A 149 2.29 12.32 -9.09
C LYS A 149 2.53 13.84 -9.13
N GLY A 150 2.07 14.50 -10.20
CA GLY A 150 2.10 15.94 -10.33
C GLY A 150 3.32 16.50 -11.05
N ALA A 151 4.09 15.69 -11.77
CA ALA A 151 5.32 16.18 -12.43
C ALA A 151 5.10 17.32 -13.46
N LEU A 152 3.86 17.56 -13.91
CA LEU A 152 3.48 18.69 -14.76
C LEU A 152 3.00 19.93 -13.99
N PHE A 153 2.93 19.86 -12.66
CA PHE A 153 2.47 20.95 -11.81
C PHE A 153 3.57 22.00 -11.63
N ASP A 154 3.15 23.26 -11.51
CA ASP A 154 4.00 24.29 -10.94
C ASP A 154 4.25 24.02 -9.45
N LYS A 155 5.21 24.75 -8.86
CA LYS A 155 5.61 24.55 -7.48
C LYS A 155 4.46 24.70 -6.49
N GLU A 156 3.57 25.67 -6.71
CA GLU A 156 2.44 25.95 -5.82
C GLU A 156 1.42 24.81 -5.84
N THR A 157 1.10 24.32 -7.03
CA THR A 157 0.16 23.21 -7.24
C THR A 157 0.74 21.90 -6.71
N GLN A 158 2.05 21.66 -6.91
CA GLN A 158 2.74 20.51 -6.35
C GLN A 158 2.74 20.53 -4.82
N ASP A 159 2.93 21.69 -4.18
CA ASP A 159 2.89 21.81 -2.72
C ASP A 159 1.49 21.50 -2.16
N LYS A 160 0.43 21.99 -2.81
CA LYS A 160 -0.95 21.64 -2.48
C LYS A 160 -1.21 20.14 -2.66
N TYR A 161 -0.74 19.56 -3.76
CA TYR A 161 -0.85 18.13 -4.03
C TYR A 161 -0.15 17.29 -2.96
N ASN A 162 1.09 17.63 -2.61
CA ASN A 162 1.87 16.94 -1.59
C ASN A 162 1.20 17.00 -0.22
N ALA A 163 0.62 18.14 0.17
CA ALA A 163 -0.12 18.29 1.42
C ALA A 163 -1.37 17.38 1.44
N ILE A 164 -2.13 17.33 0.34
CA ILE A 164 -3.30 16.45 0.20
C ILE A 164 -2.90 14.97 0.31
N VAL A 165 -1.86 14.56 -0.41
CA VAL A 165 -1.40 13.16 -0.41
C VAL A 165 -0.90 12.74 0.98
N LYS A 166 -0.17 13.63 1.66
CA LYS A 166 0.29 13.39 3.04
C LYS A 166 -0.90 13.16 3.98
N GLU A 167 -1.87 14.07 3.96
CA GLU A 167 -3.05 13.96 4.83
C GLU A 167 -3.89 12.71 4.48
N LEU A 168 -4.04 12.39 3.18
CA LEU A 168 -4.70 11.15 2.76
C LEU A 168 -4.00 9.90 3.32
N ALA A 169 -2.67 9.84 3.30
CA ALA A 169 -1.92 8.71 3.84
C ALA A 169 -2.13 8.55 5.36
N GLU A 170 -2.08 9.65 6.10
CA GLU A 170 -2.35 9.68 7.54
C GLU A 170 -3.78 9.21 7.86
N LEU A 171 -4.77 9.73 7.14
CA LEU A 171 -6.19 9.38 7.34
C LEU A 171 -6.50 7.94 6.97
N MET A 172 -5.95 7.43 5.86
CA MET A 172 -6.15 6.03 5.44
C MET A 172 -5.51 5.06 6.43
N THR A 173 -4.32 5.40 6.96
CA THR A 173 -3.65 4.62 8.01
C THR A 173 -4.51 4.57 9.28
N LYS A 174 -4.98 5.74 9.74
CA LYS A 174 -5.86 5.83 10.91
C LYS A 174 -7.16 5.07 10.70
N PHE A 175 -7.79 5.19 9.54
CA PHE A 175 -9.03 4.48 9.20
C PHE A 175 -8.85 2.97 9.33
N HIS A 176 -7.78 2.43 8.74
CA HIS A 176 -7.48 1.00 8.79
C HIS A 176 -7.18 0.54 10.23
N GLN A 177 -6.36 1.27 10.96
CA GLN A 177 -6.04 0.98 12.36
C GLN A 177 -7.30 0.91 13.23
N GLN A 178 -8.22 1.87 13.09
CA GLN A 178 -9.47 1.88 13.86
C GLN A 178 -10.33 0.64 13.58
N VAL A 179 -10.45 0.20 12.33
CA VAL A 179 -11.17 -1.04 11.98
C VAL A 179 -10.49 -2.25 12.60
N THR A 180 -9.17 -2.38 12.45
CA THR A 180 -8.41 -3.53 12.98
C THR A 180 -8.44 -3.58 14.52
N THR A 181 -8.41 -2.42 15.18
CA THR A 181 -8.61 -2.32 16.63
C THR A 181 -10.00 -2.83 17.02
N ASP A 182 -11.07 -2.41 16.32
CA ASP A 182 -12.41 -2.94 16.59
C ASP A 182 -12.51 -4.45 16.34
N GLU A 183 -11.89 -4.96 15.28
CA GLU A 183 -11.85 -6.40 14.97
C GLU A 183 -11.19 -7.25 16.06
N SER A 184 -10.18 -6.68 16.71
CA SER A 184 -9.34 -7.39 17.68
C SER A 184 -9.77 -7.19 19.14
N GLU A 185 -10.16 -5.99 19.54
CA GLU A 185 -10.46 -5.65 20.93
C GLU A 185 -11.93 -5.84 21.28
N VAL A 186 -12.86 -5.55 20.36
CA VAL A 186 -14.28 -5.63 20.66
C VAL A 186 -14.71 -7.09 20.69
N THR A 187 -15.37 -7.46 21.78
CA THR A 187 -15.87 -8.80 22.03
C THR A 187 -17.36 -8.75 22.34
N VAL A 188 -18.10 -9.71 21.79
CA VAL A 188 -19.51 -9.92 22.09
C VAL A 188 -19.63 -11.22 22.88
N PRO A 189 -19.92 -11.15 24.21
CA PRO A 189 -20.09 -12.35 25.03
C PRO A 189 -21.30 -13.17 24.56
N VAL A 190 -21.13 -14.49 24.51
CA VAL A 190 -22.20 -15.45 24.19
C VAL A 190 -22.25 -16.54 25.24
N THR A 191 -23.45 -16.89 25.68
CA THR A 191 -23.67 -17.93 26.70
C THR A 191 -23.67 -19.32 26.07
N VAL A 192 -23.47 -20.35 26.90
CA VAL A 192 -23.54 -21.75 26.44
C VAL A 192 -24.90 -22.08 25.83
N ALA A 193 -25.99 -21.52 26.37
CA ALA A 193 -27.33 -21.71 25.81
C ALA A 193 -27.49 -21.04 24.43
N GLU A 194 -26.86 -19.88 24.21
CA GLU A 194 -26.87 -19.22 22.90
C GLU A 194 -26.02 -19.94 21.85
N LEU A 195 -25.12 -20.82 22.28
CA LEU A 195 -24.27 -21.64 21.42
C LEU A 195 -24.87 -23.01 21.09
N GLU A 196 -26.07 -23.32 21.55
CA GLU A 196 -26.74 -24.58 21.21
C GLU A 196 -26.94 -24.67 19.68
N GLY A 197 -26.48 -25.77 19.07
CA GLY A 197 -26.54 -25.98 17.62
C GLY A 197 -25.43 -25.30 16.81
N VAL A 198 -24.53 -24.55 17.44
CA VAL A 198 -23.33 -24.01 16.78
C VAL A 198 -22.29 -25.13 16.59
N PRO A 199 -21.65 -25.24 15.40
CA PRO A 199 -20.54 -26.16 15.16
C PRO A 199 -19.42 -26.09 16.21
N ALA A 200 -18.87 -27.25 16.58
CA ALA A 200 -17.95 -27.39 17.70
C ALA A 200 -16.62 -26.63 17.50
N ASP A 201 -16.16 -26.51 16.26
CA ASP A 201 -14.99 -25.71 15.88
C ASP A 201 -15.21 -24.21 16.14
N ILE A 202 -16.40 -23.69 15.86
CA ILE A 202 -16.76 -22.29 16.14
C ILE A 202 -16.89 -22.07 17.65
N VAL A 203 -17.48 -23.02 18.39
CA VAL A 203 -17.55 -22.96 19.87
C VAL A 203 -16.14 -22.95 20.46
N ALA A 204 -15.25 -23.82 19.97
CA ALA A 204 -13.84 -23.86 20.40
C ALA A 204 -13.12 -22.55 20.07
N ALA A 205 -13.33 -21.98 18.88
CA ALA A 205 -12.74 -20.70 18.49
C ALA A 205 -13.25 -19.54 19.37
N ALA A 206 -14.54 -19.51 19.70
CA ALA A 206 -15.12 -18.50 20.60
C ALA A 206 -14.54 -18.60 22.03
N ARG A 207 -14.28 -19.81 22.51
CA ARG A 207 -13.61 -20.05 23.79
C ARG A 207 -12.14 -19.64 23.76
N GLN A 208 -11.43 -19.99 22.69
CA GLN A 208 -10.02 -19.61 22.51
C GLN A 208 -9.90 -18.08 22.42
N ALA A 209 -10.79 -17.41 21.69
CA ALA A 209 -10.82 -15.96 21.60
C ALA A 209 -11.01 -15.27 22.95
N ALA A 210 -11.77 -15.88 23.86
CA ALA A 210 -11.93 -15.42 25.25
C ALA A 210 -10.63 -15.62 26.03
N ALA A 211 -10.05 -16.82 25.95
CA ALA A 211 -8.79 -17.17 26.62
C ALA A 211 -7.62 -16.27 26.20
N ASP A 212 -7.46 -15.99 24.90
CA ASP A 212 -6.43 -15.10 24.34
C ASP A 212 -6.54 -13.67 24.88
N ARG A 213 -7.73 -13.28 25.38
CA ARG A 213 -8.04 -11.96 25.93
C ARG A 213 -8.17 -11.97 27.45
N ASN A 214 -7.85 -13.08 28.12
CA ASN A 214 -8.02 -13.26 29.55
C ASN A 214 -9.47 -13.03 30.02
N LEU A 215 -10.44 -13.45 29.20
CA LEU A 215 -11.87 -13.41 29.52
C LEU A 215 -12.39 -14.84 29.77
N ASP A 216 -13.36 -14.96 30.67
CA ASP A 216 -14.05 -16.22 30.91
C ASP A 216 -15.15 -16.47 29.86
N GLY A 217 -15.47 -17.75 29.65
CA GLY A 217 -16.60 -18.17 28.81
C GLY A 217 -16.29 -18.17 27.32
N HIS A 218 -17.20 -17.61 26.52
CA HIS A 218 -17.12 -17.59 25.06
C HIS A 218 -17.39 -16.17 24.57
N VAL A 219 -16.55 -15.70 23.66
CA VAL A 219 -16.73 -14.40 23.02
C VAL A 219 -16.60 -14.51 21.52
N ILE A 220 -17.40 -13.74 20.81
CA ILE A 220 -17.25 -13.54 19.37
C ILE A 220 -16.52 -12.22 19.16
N THR A 221 -15.35 -12.29 18.53
CA THR A 221 -14.62 -11.10 18.06
C THR A 221 -15.21 -10.62 16.74
N LEU A 222 -14.86 -9.41 16.32
CA LEU A 222 -15.37 -8.85 15.06
C LEU A 222 -14.48 -9.14 13.85
N GLY A 223 -13.47 -10.00 14.02
CA GLY A 223 -12.66 -10.54 12.95
C GLY A 223 -13.46 -11.47 12.04
N ARG A 224 -13.28 -11.33 10.72
CA ARG A 224 -14.08 -12.02 9.70
C ARG A 224 -14.08 -13.54 9.85
N SER A 225 -12.96 -14.11 10.30
CA SER A 225 -12.76 -15.56 10.50
C SER A 225 -13.64 -16.18 11.60
N LEU A 226 -14.15 -15.39 12.55
CA LEU A 226 -15.00 -15.89 13.63
C LEU A 226 -16.44 -15.40 13.49
N VAL A 227 -16.63 -14.15 13.09
CA VAL A 227 -17.96 -13.53 13.05
C VAL A 227 -18.85 -14.10 11.93
N GLU A 228 -18.31 -14.35 10.74
CA GLU A 228 -19.07 -14.87 9.60
C GLU A 228 -19.55 -16.31 9.83
N PRO A 229 -18.70 -17.28 10.26
CA PRO A 229 -19.19 -18.61 10.56
C PRO A 229 -20.18 -18.60 11.73
N PHE A 230 -19.96 -17.77 12.76
CA PHE A 230 -20.94 -17.62 13.84
C PHE A 230 -22.30 -17.14 13.32
N LEU A 231 -22.34 -16.07 12.53
CA LEU A 231 -23.57 -15.54 11.95
C LEU A 231 -24.26 -16.53 10.99
N THR A 232 -23.47 -17.38 10.32
CA THR A 232 -23.97 -18.39 9.38
C THR A 232 -24.65 -19.56 10.10
N PHE A 233 -24.03 -20.05 11.18
CA PHE A 233 -24.42 -21.34 11.79
C PHE A 233 -25.13 -21.21 13.14
N CYS A 234 -25.05 -20.08 13.84
CA CYS A 234 -25.73 -19.91 15.12
C CYS A 234 -27.24 -19.86 14.93
N PRO A 235 -28.04 -20.76 15.54
CA PRO A 235 -29.50 -20.73 15.41
C PRO A 235 -30.15 -19.64 16.28
N ASN A 236 -29.47 -19.17 17.34
CA ASN A 236 -30.00 -18.14 18.24
C ASN A 236 -30.04 -16.75 17.57
N ARG A 237 -31.26 -16.26 17.30
CA ARG A 237 -31.49 -14.99 16.59
C ARG A 237 -30.93 -13.78 17.35
N ASP A 238 -31.12 -13.72 18.66
CA ASP A 238 -30.75 -12.55 19.46
C ASP A 238 -29.22 -12.46 19.62
N ALA A 239 -28.55 -13.61 19.76
CA ALA A 239 -27.09 -13.69 19.72
C ALA A 239 -26.55 -13.24 18.34
N ARG A 240 -27.13 -13.71 17.24
CA ARG A 240 -26.78 -13.23 15.89
C ARG A 240 -26.99 -11.73 15.73
N GLU A 241 -28.11 -11.19 16.23
CA GLU A 241 -28.40 -9.77 16.13
C GLU A 241 -27.38 -8.91 16.89
N ARG A 242 -26.99 -9.30 18.11
CA ARG A 242 -25.95 -8.61 18.90
C ARG A 242 -24.61 -8.61 18.18
N VAL A 243 -24.19 -9.77 17.67
CA VAL A 243 -22.93 -9.92 16.94
C VAL A 243 -22.94 -9.13 15.63
N TRP A 244 -24.04 -9.21 14.86
CA TRP A 244 -24.17 -8.51 13.59
C TRP A 244 -24.12 -7.00 13.78
N LYS A 245 -24.85 -6.45 14.76
CA LYS A 245 -24.83 -5.01 15.07
C LYS A 245 -23.42 -4.54 15.40
N ALA A 246 -22.70 -5.26 16.26
CA ALA A 246 -21.32 -4.92 16.59
C ALA A 246 -20.42 -4.96 15.34
N TRP A 247 -20.57 -5.99 14.49
CA TRP A 247 -19.75 -6.16 13.29
C TRP A 247 -19.98 -5.09 12.21
N THR A 248 -21.24 -4.70 11.98
CA THR A 248 -21.59 -3.65 11.00
C THR A 248 -21.27 -2.24 11.47
N SER A 249 -21.10 -2.05 12.79
CA SER A 249 -20.75 -0.76 13.38
C SER A 249 -19.24 -0.56 13.58
N ARG A 250 -18.40 -1.49 13.10
CA ARG A 250 -16.93 -1.33 13.15
C ARG A 250 -16.48 -0.02 12.51
N GLY A 251 -15.57 0.66 13.18
CA GLY A 251 -15.17 2.02 12.84
C GLY A 251 -16.10 3.10 13.38
N GLU A 252 -17.14 2.75 14.14
CA GLU A 252 -18.08 3.70 14.77
C GLU A 252 -18.42 3.28 16.22
N LEU A 253 -17.68 2.32 16.80
CA LEU A 253 -17.98 1.73 18.11
C LEU A 253 -17.58 2.61 19.30
N SER A 254 -16.83 3.68 19.10
CA SER A 254 -16.52 4.68 20.14
C SER A 254 -16.30 6.07 19.55
N PRO A 255 -16.45 7.17 20.33
CA PRO A 255 -16.15 8.52 19.84
C PRO A 255 -14.72 8.71 19.34
N GLU A 256 -13.77 7.94 19.87
CA GLU A 256 -12.36 7.94 19.46
C GLU A 256 -12.13 7.17 18.15
N ARG A 257 -13.06 6.29 17.78
CA ARG A 257 -13.09 5.47 16.57
C ARG A 257 -14.27 5.90 15.70
N ASP A 258 -14.17 7.11 15.16
CA ASP A 258 -15.12 7.71 14.20
C ASP A 258 -14.55 7.69 12.78
N ASN A 259 -14.72 6.57 12.09
CA ASN A 259 -14.33 6.39 10.69
C ASN A 259 -15.25 7.14 9.72
N LEU A 260 -16.48 7.50 10.13
CA LEU A 260 -17.39 8.25 9.27
C LEU A 260 -16.82 9.64 8.97
N SER A 261 -16.35 10.35 10.01
CA SER A 261 -15.68 11.64 9.85
C SER A 261 -14.40 11.54 9.01
N LEU A 262 -13.61 10.48 9.23
CA LEU A 262 -12.40 10.23 8.42
C LEU A 262 -12.75 9.99 6.95
N ALA A 263 -13.76 9.16 6.66
CA ALA A 263 -14.23 8.87 5.31
C ALA A 263 -14.69 10.13 4.58
N VAL A 264 -15.47 11.00 5.25
CA VAL A 264 -15.89 12.29 4.68
C VAL A 264 -14.69 13.17 4.32
N ARG A 265 -13.66 13.22 5.20
CA ARG A 265 -12.44 13.98 4.91
C ARG A 265 -11.65 13.37 3.74
N ILE A 266 -11.49 12.05 3.70
CA ILE A 266 -10.83 11.32 2.61
C ILE A 266 -11.52 11.62 1.27
N LEU A 267 -12.85 11.57 1.22
CA LEU A 267 -13.61 11.87 -0.01
C LEU A 267 -13.42 13.31 -0.48
N LYS A 268 -13.38 14.28 0.44
CA LYS A 268 -13.10 15.69 0.11
C LYS A 268 -11.68 15.86 -0.46
N LEU A 269 -10.68 15.25 0.18
CA LEU A 269 -9.29 15.31 -0.27
C LEU A 269 -9.09 14.62 -1.63
N ARG A 270 -9.71 13.45 -1.86
CA ARG A 270 -9.70 12.77 -3.17
C ARG A 270 -10.34 13.62 -4.27
N SER A 271 -11.44 14.32 -3.97
CA SER A 271 -12.06 15.27 -4.90
C SER A 271 -11.12 16.44 -5.23
N GLN A 272 -10.42 16.99 -4.23
CA GLN A 272 -9.43 18.05 -4.44
C GLN A 272 -8.23 17.56 -5.25
N GLN A 273 -7.69 16.37 -4.94
CA GLN A 273 -6.60 15.73 -5.69
C GLN A 273 -6.95 15.61 -7.17
N ALA A 274 -8.14 15.08 -7.48
CA ALA A 274 -8.59 14.92 -8.86
C ALA A 274 -8.71 16.26 -9.59
N LYS A 275 -9.25 17.29 -8.92
CA LYS A 275 -9.37 18.64 -9.48
C LYS A 275 -8.03 19.28 -9.79
N LEU A 276 -6.99 19.07 -8.96
CA LEU A 276 -5.65 19.57 -9.25
C LEU A 276 -5.10 19.01 -10.56
N HIS A 277 -5.42 17.74 -10.88
CA HIS A 277 -5.07 17.11 -12.15
C HIS A 277 -6.04 17.41 -13.30
N GLY A 278 -7.04 18.27 -13.11
CA GLY A 278 -8.02 18.63 -14.14
C GLY A 278 -9.15 17.60 -14.35
N TYR A 279 -9.30 16.62 -13.48
CA TYR A 279 -10.37 15.62 -13.56
C TYR A 279 -11.65 16.08 -12.85
N LYS A 280 -12.80 15.64 -13.37
CA LYS A 280 -14.13 15.99 -12.84
C LYS A 280 -14.40 15.34 -11.48
N SER A 281 -13.92 14.11 -11.28
CA SER A 281 -14.06 13.35 -10.05
C SER A 281 -12.82 12.49 -9.76
N PHE A 282 -12.72 11.96 -8.55
CA PHE A 282 -11.68 10.99 -8.23
C PHE A 282 -11.81 9.69 -9.00
N ALA A 283 -13.03 9.30 -9.41
CA ALA A 283 -13.22 8.14 -10.26
C ALA A 283 -12.58 8.37 -11.63
N ASP A 284 -12.78 9.54 -12.25
CA ASP A 284 -12.12 9.91 -13.52
C ASP A 284 -10.59 9.86 -13.38
N TYR A 285 -10.05 10.43 -12.29
CA TYR A 285 -8.61 10.35 -12.01
C TYR A 285 -8.13 8.90 -11.84
N GLN A 286 -8.87 8.07 -11.10
CA GLN A 286 -8.44 6.72 -10.76
C GLN A 286 -8.52 5.76 -11.96
N THR A 287 -9.56 5.89 -12.81
CA THR A 287 -9.79 4.93 -13.90
C THR A 287 -8.84 5.09 -15.08
N VAL A 288 -8.19 6.26 -15.25
CA VAL A 288 -7.21 6.50 -16.32
C VAL A 288 -6.12 5.44 -16.35
N ASP A 289 -5.75 4.91 -15.19
CA ASP A 289 -4.74 3.86 -15.07
C ASP A 289 -5.32 2.46 -14.84
N THR A 290 -6.49 2.21 -15.43
CA THR A 290 -7.18 0.92 -15.37
C THR A 290 -7.63 0.49 -16.76
N MET A 291 -7.92 -0.81 -16.94
CA MET A 291 -8.46 -1.33 -18.20
C MET A 291 -9.80 -0.69 -18.58
N ALA A 292 -10.60 -0.28 -17.60
CA ALA A 292 -11.88 0.37 -17.84
C ALA A 292 -11.71 1.80 -18.38
N GLN A 293 -10.59 2.48 -18.08
CA GLN A 293 -10.23 3.85 -18.50
C GLN A 293 -11.16 4.97 -18.01
N THR A 294 -12.47 4.75 -17.94
CA THR A 294 -13.47 5.75 -17.54
C THR A 294 -14.48 5.17 -16.53
N PRO A 295 -15.07 6.01 -15.67
CA PRO A 295 -16.11 5.58 -14.74
C PRO A 295 -17.37 5.04 -15.45
N GLU A 296 -17.69 5.55 -16.65
CA GLU A 296 -18.86 5.12 -17.42
C GLU A 296 -18.74 3.66 -17.85
N LYS A 297 -17.56 3.23 -18.34
CA LYS A 297 -17.31 1.83 -18.69
C LYS A 297 -17.38 0.90 -17.49
N VAL A 298 -16.95 1.37 -16.31
CA VAL A 298 -17.12 0.64 -15.05
C VAL A 298 -18.60 0.44 -14.75
N LEU A 299 -19.40 1.51 -14.80
CA LEU A 299 -20.83 1.45 -14.52
C LEU A 299 -21.59 0.62 -15.56
N GLU A 300 -21.21 0.68 -16.83
CA GLU A 300 -21.80 -0.16 -17.89
C GLU A 300 -21.64 -1.64 -17.55
N LEU A 301 -20.43 -2.07 -17.17
CA LEU A 301 -20.17 -3.46 -16.78
C LEU A 301 -20.98 -3.85 -15.53
N LEU A 302 -20.96 -3.03 -14.48
CA LEU A 302 -21.69 -3.31 -13.24
C LEU A 302 -23.21 -3.42 -13.49
N ASN A 303 -23.77 -2.53 -14.30
CA ASN A 303 -25.20 -2.54 -14.63
C ASN A 303 -25.61 -3.74 -15.48
N ARG A 304 -24.72 -4.22 -16.36
CA ARG A 304 -24.94 -5.46 -17.12
C ARG A 304 -25.04 -6.70 -16.23
N VAL A 305 -24.26 -6.76 -15.16
CA VAL A 305 -24.29 -7.88 -14.20
C VAL A 305 -25.42 -7.71 -13.18
N TRP A 306 -25.81 -6.46 -12.87
CA TRP A 306 -26.91 -6.17 -11.96
C TRP A 306 -28.28 -6.56 -12.55
N THR A 307 -28.45 -6.38 -13.86
CA THR A 307 -29.69 -6.78 -14.55
C THR A 307 -29.73 -8.30 -14.63
N PRO A 308 -30.79 -8.97 -14.14
CA PRO A 308 -30.93 -10.41 -14.27
C PRO A 308 -30.81 -10.83 -15.74
N ALA A 309 -30.11 -11.94 -15.99
CA ALA A 309 -29.94 -12.52 -17.32
C ALA A 309 -31.28 -12.97 -17.94
#